data_AF-A0A7R9Y620-F1
#
_entry.id   AF-A0A7R9Y620-F1
#
_cell.length_a   1.000
_cell.length_b   1.000
_cell.length_c   1.000
_cell.angle_alpha   90.00
_cell.angle_beta   90.00
_cell.angle_gamma   90.00
#
_symmetry.space_group_name_H-M   'P 1'
#
loop_
_entity.id
_entity.type
_entity.pdbx_description
1 polymer ?
#
loop_
_entity_poly.entity_id
_entity_poly.type
_entity_poly.pdbx_seq_one_letter_code
_entity_poly.pdbx_strand_id
1 'polypeptide(L)'
;NETSTGGVVRAYEWNEDAEVWARLGSDIATGEEAPFKEAVSLSNDGARIAFGTPALSGALNPGAVRVYEWTEAATAPDWKHVADIEAFSPGSGGAVALSGNGTRLVIGARHDDAHGTDSGSVIAYSQIDDPYAPPHYRAYGAWELNGFSVAMSLDGDVVAFGSPFKDVNSTVADANDGIVKVFRLTGGTSDPYARGVGALDAAATSALWDDPW
;
A
#
# COMPACT_ATOMS: atom_id res chain seq x y z
N ASN A 1 19.18 29.57 0.10
CA ASN A 1 20.01 28.43 -0.32
C ASN A 1 19.10 27.21 -0.17
N GLU A 2 18.20 27.02 -1.13
CA GLU A 2 17.13 26.02 -1.03
C GLU A 2 17.12 25.19 -2.31
N THR A 3 17.81 24.07 -2.26
CA THR A 3 17.69 22.98 -3.23
C THR A 3 17.63 21.70 -2.42
N SER A 4 16.51 21.45 -1.74
CA SER A 4 16.11 20.07 -1.46
C SER A 4 15.05 19.72 -2.49
N THR A 5 15.42 18.91 -3.47
CA THR A 5 14.57 18.44 -4.57
C THR A 5 13.60 17.35 -4.11
N GLY A 6 13.08 17.47 -2.89
CA GLY A 6 12.20 16.49 -2.28
C GLY A 6 10.75 16.62 -2.73
N GLY A 7 10.05 15.49 -2.83
CA GLY A 7 8.61 15.47 -3.03
C GLY A 7 7.85 16.11 -1.86
N VAL A 8 6.64 16.58 -2.14
CA VAL A 8 5.72 17.08 -1.10
C VAL A 8 4.33 16.50 -1.31
N VAL A 9 3.67 16.17 -0.19
CA VAL A 9 2.24 15.84 -0.18
C VAL A 9 1.47 17.06 0.32
N ARG A 10 0.38 17.39 -0.39
CA ARG A 10 -0.48 18.53 -0.08
C ARG A 10 -1.92 18.07 0.04
N ALA A 11 -2.56 18.44 1.13
CA ALA A 11 -3.99 18.24 1.30
C ALA A 11 -4.75 19.51 0.92
N TYR A 12 -5.91 19.32 0.31
CA TYR A 12 -6.84 20.39 -0.02
C TYR A 12 -8.25 19.98 0.42
N GLU A 13 -9.00 20.95 0.90
CA GLU A 13 -10.41 20.84 1.26
C GLU A 13 -11.23 21.73 0.33
N TRP A 14 -12.37 21.23 -0.14
CA TRP A 14 -13.26 22.01 -0.99
C TRP A 14 -14.00 23.05 -0.14
N ASN A 15 -13.84 24.32 -0.48
CA ASN A 15 -14.59 25.41 0.12
C ASN A 15 -15.83 25.67 -0.74
N GLU A 16 -17.00 25.27 -0.24
CA GLU A 16 -18.28 25.43 -0.93
C GLU A 16 -18.66 26.91 -1.17
N ASP A 17 -18.37 27.80 -0.22
CA ASP A 17 -18.73 29.22 -0.32
C ASP A 17 -17.93 29.95 -1.40
N ALA A 18 -16.66 29.58 -1.55
CA ALA A 18 -15.73 30.20 -2.48
C ALA A 18 -15.60 29.41 -3.79
N GLU A 19 -16.22 28.23 -3.91
CA GLU A 19 -16.11 27.28 -5.03
C GLU A 19 -14.65 27.01 -5.43
N VAL A 20 -13.77 26.84 -4.44
CA VAL A 20 -12.33 26.59 -4.65
C VAL A 20 -11.79 25.53 -3.70
N TRP A 21 -10.75 24.82 -4.16
CA TRP A 21 -9.93 23.99 -3.29
C TRP A 21 -9.01 24.86 -2.43
N ALA A 22 -9.30 24.93 -1.14
CA ALA A 22 -8.47 25.59 -0.14
C ALA A 22 -7.42 24.61 0.39
N ARG A 23 -6.19 25.09 0.61
CA ARG A 23 -5.12 24.24 1.14
C ARG A 23 -5.37 23.93 2.61
N LEU A 24 -5.25 22.65 2.98
CA LEU A 24 -5.47 22.16 4.33
C LEU A 24 -4.12 21.80 4.98
N GLY A 25 -3.63 22.69 5.86
CA GLY A 25 -2.35 22.51 6.58
C GLY A 25 -1.10 22.87 5.78
N SER A 26 0.06 22.56 6.37
CA SER A 26 1.38 22.77 5.78
C SER A 26 1.75 21.68 4.77
N ASP A 27 2.86 21.86 4.03
CA ASP A 27 3.33 20.87 3.05
C ASP A 27 3.97 19.73 3.84
N ILE A 28 3.55 18.50 3.59
CA ILE A 28 4.20 17.34 4.19
C ILE A 28 5.40 16.99 3.32
N ALA A 29 6.60 17.27 3.82
CA ALA A 29 7.84 16.93 3.13
C ALA A 29 8.06 15.41 3.14
N THR A 30 8.31 14.81 1.98
CA THR A 30 8.60 13.37 1.91
C THR A 30 10.02 13.03 2.39
N GLY A 31 10.90 14.04 2.52
CA GLY A 31 12.25 13.86 3.06
C GLY A 31 13.21 13.06 2.17
N GLU A 32 12.82 12.72 0.94
CA GLU A 32 13.61 11.93 0.00
C GLU A 32 14.05 12.78 -1.20
N GLU A 33 15.32 12.69 -1.60
CA GLU A 33 15.89 13.33 -2.80
C GLU A 33 15.48 12.63 -4.11
N ALA A 34 14.81 11.48 -4.01
CA ALA A 34 14.32 10.70 -5.13
C ALA A 34 12.89 11.12 -5.51
N PRO A 35 12.52 11.07 -6.80
CA PRO A 35 11.16 11.38 -7.23
C PRO A 35 10.18 10.48 -6.50
N PHE A 36 9.27 11.11 -5.75
CA PHE A 36 8.05 10.51 -5.23
C PHE A 36 7.40 9.67 -6.33
N LYS A 37 7.22 8.37 -6.10
CA LYS A 37 6.50 7.49 -7.02
C LYS A 37 5.13 7.17 -6.44
N GLU A 38 4.21 8.07 -6.76
CA GLU A 38 2.80 7.85 -7.15
C GLU A 38 1.79 7.27 -6.13
N ALA A 39 2.18 6.80 -4.95
CA ALA A 39 1.22 6.20 -4.02
C ALA A 39 0.81 7.15 -2.88
N VAL A 40 -0.45 7.59 -2.89
CA VAL A 40 -1.11 8.33 -1.80
C VAL A 40 -2.50 7.74 -1.54
N SER A 41 -2.90 7.69 -0.27
CA SER A 41 -4.23 7.24 0.16
C SER A 41 -4.75 8.13 1.28
N LEU A 42 -6.05 8.39 1.27
CA LEU A 42 -6.77 9.15 2.28
C LEU A 42 -7.83 8.24 2.90
N SER A 43 -7.99 8.32 4.21
CA SER A 43 -9.11 7.71 4.95
C SER A 43 -10.45 8.37 4.58
N ASN A 44 -11.56 7.70 4.85
CA ASN A 44 -12.88 8.14 4.42
C ASN A 44 -13.33 9.45 5.07
N ASP A 45 -12.90 9.70 6.30
CA ASP A 45 -13.15 10.96 7.03
C ASP A 45 -12.13 12.05 6.72
N GLY A 46 -11.12 11.77 5.90
CA GLY A 46 -10.05 12.72 5.59
C GLY A 46 -9.05 12.93 6.73
N ALA A 47 -9.17 12.23 7.87
CA ALA A 47 -8.35 12.49 9.05
C ALA A 47 -6.94 11.91 8.94
N ARG A 48 -6.71 10.91 8.07
CA ARG A 48 -5.40 10.28 7.87
C ARG A 48 -5.01 10.19 6.40
N ILE A 49 -3.75 10.52 6.12
CA ILE A 49 -3.07 10.37 4.83
C ILE A 49 -1.95 9.33 5.00
N ALA A 50 -1.85 8.40 4.05
CA ALA A 50 -0.70 7.53 3.91
C ALA A 50 -0.06 7.73 2.52
N PHE A 51 1.27 7.74 2.45
CA PHE A 51 1.97 7.84 1.17
C PHE A 51 3.28 7.07 1.17
N GLY A 52 3.64 6.56 -0.01
CA GLY A 52 4.87 5.82 -0.21
C GLY A 52 6.09 6.72 -0.35
N THR A 53 7.19 6.28 0.25
CA THR A 53 8.55 6.74 -0.02
C THR A 53 9.37 5.54 -0.52
N PRO A 54 9.07 5.00 -1.71
CA PRO A 54 9.76 3.84 -2.25
C PRO A 54 11.23 4.17 -2.52
N ALA A 55 12.11 3.25 -2.18
CA ALA A 55 13.53 3.40 -2.47
C ALA A 55 13.82 3.34 -3.97
N LEU A 56 14.91 3.99 -4.38
CA LEU A 56 15.42 3.88 -5.74
C LEU A 56 15.86 2.44 -6.04
N SER A 57 15.69 2.02 -7.28
CA SER A 57 16.20 0.72 -7.77
C SER A 57 17.69 0.58 -7.43
N GLY A 58 18.07 -0.49 -6.72
CA GLY A 58 19.44 -0.74 -6.28
C GLY A 58 19.87 -0.04 -4.99
N ALA A 59 18.99 0.72 -4.33
CA ALA A 59 19.24 1.23 -2.99
C ALA A 59 19.11 0.11 -1.93
N LEU A 60 19.91 0.18 -0.88
CA LEU A 60 19.87 -0.77 0.25
C LEU A 60 18.69 -0.55 1.20
N ASN A 61 18.03 0.62 1.11
CA ASN A 61 16.84 0.91 1.91
C ASN A 61 15.63 0.23 1.26
N PRO A 62 14.79 -0.50 2.00
CA PRO A 62 13.61 -1.15 1.43
C PRO A 62 12.51 -0.15 1.01
N GLY A 63 12.60 1.13 1.37
CA GLY A 63 11.53 2.12 1.19
C GLY A 63 10.64 2.19 2.43
N ALA A 64 9.59 3.01 2.41
CA ALA A 64 8.64 3.08 3.51
C ALA A 64 7.26 3.58 3.05
N VAL A 65 6.27 3.45 3.92
CA VAL A 65 5.03 4.22 3.86
C VAL A 65 4.94 5.08 5.09
N ARG A 66 4.70 6.37 4.91
CA ARG A 66 4.51 7.31 6.02
C ARG A 66 3.04 7.60 6.19
N VAL A 67 2.60 7.67 7.44
CA VAL A 67 1.21 7.99 7.80
C VAL A 67 1.19 9.26 8.63
N TYR A 68 0.30 10.17 8.24
CA TYR A 68 0.05 11.43 8.90
C TYR A 68 -1.42 11.52 9.28
N GLU A 69 -1.71 12.18 10.40
CA GLU A 69 -3.05 12.42 10.91
C GLU A 69 -3.27 13.91 11.07
N TRP A 70 -4.44 14.37 10.63
CA TRP A 70 -4.89 15.72 10.79
C TRP A 70 -5.14 16.00 12.27
N THR A 71 -4.49 17.03 12.79
CA THR A 71 -4.67 17.44 14.18
C THR A 71 -5.33 18.81 14.25
N GLU A 72 -6.53 18.88 14.81
CA GLU A 72 -7.23 20.15 15.06
C GLU A 72 -6.72 20.82 16.34
N ALA A 73 -5.45 21.21 16.36
CA ALA A 73 -4.93 22.03 17.45
C ALA A 73 -5.56 23.44 17.38
N ALA A 74 -6.03 23.95 18.51
CA ALA A 74 -6.79 25.20 18.59
C ALA A 74 -6.09 26.44 18.00
N THR A 75 -4.76 26.41 17.87
CA THR A 75 -3.96 27.55 17.36
C THR A 75 -3.23 27.26 16.06
N ALA A 76 -3.12 26.00 15.64
CA ALA A 76 -2.33 25.60 14.47
C ALA A 76 -2.73 24.19 14.02
N PRO A 77 -3.90 24.05 13.37
CA PRO A 77 -4.30 22.76 12.84
C PRO A 77 -3.35 22.36 11.71
N ASP A 78 -2.80 21.15 11.80
CA ASP A 78 -1.82 20.66 10.82
C ASP A 78 -1.73 19.13 10.80
N TRP A 79 -1.04 18.61 9.79
CA TRP A 79 -0.71 17.20 9.65
C TRP A 79 0.43 16.81 10.58
N LYS A 80 0.17 15.82 11.44
CA LYS A 80 1.15 15.27 12.36
C LYS A 80 1.57 13.88 11.91
N HIS A 81 2.87 13.61 11.92
CA HIS A 81 3.41 12.27 11.67
C HIS A 81 2.92 11.28 12.74
N VAL A 82 2.45 10.11 12.31
CA VAL A 82 1.94 9.03 13.17
C VAL A 82 2.86 7.82 13.13
N ALA A 83 3.23 7.38 11.93
CA ALA A 83 4.00 6.16 11.77
C ALA A 83 4.85 6.20 10.48
N ASP A 84 6.02 5.58 10.57
CA ASP A 84 6.76 5.08 9.42
C ASP A 84 6.62 3.57 9.40
N ILE A 85 6.01 3.04 8.35
CA ILE A 85 5.87 1.62 8.13
C ILE A 85 7.00 1.22 7.20
N GLU A 86 8.04 0.63 7.80
CA GLU A 86 9.19 0.14 7.06
C GLU A 86 8.77 -0.94 6.05
N ALA A 87 9.28 -0.78 4.85
CA ALA A 87 9.18 -1.80 3.84
C ALA A 87 10.05 -3.01 4.14
N PHE A 88 9.68 -4.16 3.59
CA PHE A 88 10.45 -5.41 3.73
C PHE A 88 11.33 -5.73 2.52
N SER A 89 11.19 -4.99 1.42
CA SER A 89 11.89 -5.23 0.15
C SER A 89 11.98 -3.97 -0.70
N PRO A 90 13.00 -3.83 -1.56
CA PRO A 90 13.12 -2.72 -2.50
C PRO A 90 11.83 -2.50 -3.31
N GLY A 91 11.43 -1.23 -3.49
CA GLY A 91 10.23 -0.87 -4.27
C GLY A 91 8.89 -1.00 -3.53
N SER A 92 8.90 -1.36 -2.25
CA SER A 92 7.75 -1.23 -1.36
C SER A 92 7.30 0.22 -1.19
N GLY A 93 6.00 0.41 -0.95
CA GLY A 93 5.38 1.74 -0.97
C GLY A 93 5.07 2.21 -2.39
N GLY A 94 5.18 1.34 -3.38
CA GLY A 94 4.80 1.62 -4.77
C GLY A 94 3.28 1.68 -4.99
N ALA A 95 2.49 1.15 -4.07
CA ALA A 95 1.04 1.28 -3.99
C ALA A 95 0.58 1.24 -2.52
N VAL A 96 -0.42 2.03 -2.15
CA VAL A 96 -0.85 2.23 -0.74
C VAL A 96 -2.36 2.38 -0.70
N ALA A 97 -3.03 1.70 0.24
CA ALA A 97 -4.47 1.86 0.49
C ALA A 97 -4.81 1.79 1.98
N LEU A 98 -5.49 2.81 2.50
CA LEU A 98 -6.05 2.85 3.86
C LEU A 98 -7.47 2.23 3.92
N SER A 99 -7.84 1.69 5.09
CA SER A 99 -9.25 1.44 5.41
C SER A 99 -10.03 2.75 5.57
N GLY A 100 -11.36 2.66 5.59
CA GLY A 100 -12.23 3.83 5.74
C GLY A 100 -11.95 4.61 7.02
N ASN A 101 -11.64 3.93 8.12
CA ASN A 101 -11.26 4.58 9.39
C ASN A 101 -9.75 4.88 9.53
N GLY A 102 -8.94 4.63 8.49
CA GLY A 102 -7.51 4.91 8.49
C GLY A 102 -6.67 4.10 9.48
N THR A 103 -7.20 3.01 10.07
CA THR A 103 -6.47 2.19 11.05
C THR A 103 -5.73 1.01 10.44
N ARG A 104 -6.13 0.58 9.24
CA ARG A 104 -5.52 -0.53 8.49
C ARG A 104 -4.92 -0.02 7.20
N LEU A 105 -3.93 -0.74 6.71
CA LEU A 105 -3.18 -0.37 5.52
C LEU A 105 -2.85 -1.60 4.67
N VAL A 106 -2.88 -1.46 3.36
CA VAL A 106 -2.22 -2.38 2.43
C VAL A 106 -1.15 -1.64 1.66
N ILE A 107 -0.01 -2.30 1.50
CA ILE A 107 1.16 -1.83 0.76
C ILE A 107 1.47 -2.82 -0.35
N GLY A 108 1.68 -2.30 -1.56
CA GLY A 108 2.23 -3.04 -2.70
C GLY A 108 3.73 -2.75 -2.87
N ALA A 109 4.49 -3.80 -3.16
CA ALA A 109 5.92 -3.78 -3.42
C ALA A 109 6.21 -4.51 -4.73
N ARG A 110 5.91 -3.88 -5.86
CA ARG A 110 5.94 -4.53 -7.18
C ARG A 110 7.32 -5.08 -7.59
N HIS A 111 8.41 -4.54 -7.07
CA HIS A 111 9.79 -4.95 -7.37
C HIS A 111 10.40 -5.83 -6.28
N ASP A 112 9.56 -6.46 -5.45
CA ASP A 112 10.04 -7.42 -4.48
C ASP A 112 10.57 -8.68 -5.21
N ASP A 113 11.85 -8.98 -4.99
CA ASP A 113 12.54 -10.10 -5.60
C ASP A 113 12.56 -11.37 -4.73
N ALA A 114 11.95 -11.34 -3.55
CA ALA A 114 12.02 -12.44 -2.57
C ALA A 114 11.61 -13.81 -3.13
N HIS A 115 10.75 -13.85 -4.15
CA HIS A 115 10.23 -15.08 -4.78
C HIS A 115 10.46 -15.12 -6.30
N GLY A 116 11.53 -14.49 -6.78
CA GLY A 116 11.86 -14.38 -8.20
C GLY A 116 11.97 -12.92 -8.62
N THR A 117 12.67 -12.64 -9.73
CA THR A 117 12.85 -11.25 -10.19
C THR A 117 11.50 -10.63 -10.46
N ASP A 118 11.27 -9.44 -9.89
CA ASP A 118 10.05 -8.67 -10.04
C ASP A 118 8.78 -9.49 -9.70
N SER A 119 8.91 -10.42 -8.73
CA SER A 119 7.81 -11.23 -8.24
C SER A 119 6.70 -10.35 -7.65
N GLY A 120 7.12 -9.34 -6.89
CA GLY A 120 6.25 -8.40 -6.21
C GLY A 120 5.62 -9.01 -4.95
N SER A 121 5.22 -8.14 -4.03
CA SER A 121 4.52 -8.55 -2.83
C SER A 121 3.42 -7.57 -2.41
N VAL A 122 2.46 -8.08 -1.63
CA VAL A 122 1.40 -7.29 -1.02
C VAL A 122 1.35 -7.61 0.46
N ILE A 123 1.33 -6.57 1.28
CA ILE A 123 1.37 -6.68 2.72
C ILE A 123 0.18 -5.91 3.30
N ALA A 124 -0.59 -6.56 4.16
CA ALA A 124 -1.70 -5.93 4.88
C ALA A 124 -1.39 -5.82 6.38
N TYR A 125 -1.65 -4.64 6.95
CA TYR A 125 -1.49 -4.34 8.36
C TYR A 125 -2.86 -4.18 9.01
N SER A 126 -3.05 -4.86 10.13
CA SER A 126 -4.29 -4.78 10.94
C SER A 126 -4.35 -3.53 11.80
N GLN A 127 -3.21 -2.91 12.11
CA GLN A 127 -3.10 -1.63 12.83
C GLN A 127 -1.86 -0.86 12.35
N ILE A 128 -2.02 0.45 12.14
CA ILE A 128 -0.92 1.37 11.74
C ILE A 128 -0.18 1.94 12.96
N ASP A 129 -0.88 2.15 14.08
CA ASP A 129 -0.34 2.88 15.23
C ASP A 129 0.65 2.05 16.08
N ASP A 130 0.89 0.80 15.67
CA ASP A 130 1.97 -0.05 16.17
C ASP A 130 2.81 -0.51 14.97
N PRO A 131 3.83 0.28 14.54
CA PRO A 131 4.68 -0.08 13.40
C PRO A 131 5.54 -1.33 13.65
N TYR A 132 5.59 -1.82 14.90
CA TYR A 132 6.31 -3.04 15.27
C TYR A 132 5.38 -4.26 15.35
N ALA A 133 4.05 -4.08 15.24
CA ALA A 133 3.13 -5.20 15.14
C ALA A 133 3.41 -6.00 13.87
N PRO A 134 3.42 -7.34 13.92
CA PRO A 134 3.61 -8.15 12.73
C PRO A 134 2.48 -7.86 11.72
N PRO A 135 2.78 -7.82 10.41
CA PRO A 135 1.74 -7.64 9.41
C PRO A 135 0.75 -8.79 9.48
N HIS A 136 -0.52 -8.47 9.28
CA HIS A 136 -1.63 -9.41 9.39
C HIS A 136 -1.64 -10.42 8.24
N TYR A 137 -1.18 -10.01 7.06
CA TYR A 137 -1.14 -10.87 5.88
C TYR A 137 -0.04 -10.46 4.91
N ARG A 138 0.57 -11.46 4.26
CA ARG A 138 1.50 -11.28 3.14
C ARG A 138 1.09 -12.18 1.98
N ALA A 139 1.00 -11.62 0.79
CA ALA A 139 0.87 -12.35 -0.45
C ALA A 139 2.11 -12.12 -1.33
N TYR A 140 2.58 -13.21 -1.92
CA TYR A 140 3.66 -13.25 -2.88
C TYR A 140 3.14 -13.81 -4.22
N GLY A 141 3.83 -13.54 -5.31
CA GLY A 141 3.50 -14.13 -6.62
C GLY A 141 4.75 -14.19 -7.46
N ALA A 142 5.10 -15.36 -7.96
CA ALA A 142 6.35 -15.53 -8.70
C ALA A 142 6.23 -14.91 -10.10
N TRP A 143 7.02 -13.87 -10.40
CA TRP A 143 7.18 -13.25 -11.73
C TRP A 143 5.97 -12.46 -12.27
N GLU A 144 5.12 -11.89 -11.39
CA GLU A 144 3.81 -11.35 -11.78
C GLU A 144 3.62 -9.84 -11.49
N LEU A 145 4.64 -9.17 -10.92
CA LEU A 145 4.53 -7.84 -10.30
C LEU A 145 3.32 -7.73 -9.35
N ASN A 146 3.19 -8.68 -8.43
CA ASN A 146 2.14 -8.58 -7.41
C ASN A 146 2.22 -7.24 -6.67
N GLY A 147 1.05 -6.66 -6.38
CA GLY A 147 0.98 -5.39 -5.66
C GLY A 147 1.34 -4.19 -6.52
N PHE A 148 1.27 -4.33 -7.85
CA PHE A 148 1.38 -3.19 -8.76
C PHE A 148 0.34 -2.10 -8.44
N SER A 149 -0.88 -2.52 -8.12
CA SER A 149 -1.94 -1.68 -7.57
C SER A 149 -2.61 -2.41 -6.42
N VAL A 150 -3.13 -1.66 -5.44
CA VAL A 150 -3.82 -2.20 -4.27
C VAL A 150 -5.08 -1.40 -3.97
N ALA A 151 -6.08 -2.05 -3.41
CA ALA A 151 -7.28 -1.43 -2.86
C ALA A 151 -7.72 -2.16 -1.59
N MET A 152 -8.35 -1.43 -0.67
CA MET A 152 -8.87 -1.96 0.59
C MET A 152 -10.34 -1.52 0.77
N SER A 153 -11.17 -2.39 1.35
CA SER A 153 -12.54 -2.06 1.72
C SER A 153 -12.61 -1.08 2.89
N LEU A 154 -13.75 -0.42 3.07
CA LEU A 154 -13.95 0.56 4.16
C LEU A 154 -13.75 -0.05 5.56
N ASP A 155 -14.21 -1.29 5.77
CA ASP A 155 -14.00 -2.05 7.01
C ASP A 155 -12.55 -2.60 7.15
N GLY A 156 -11.78 -2.55 6.06
CA GLY A 156 -10.43 -3.08 5.97
C GLY A 156 -10.33 -4.59 6.04
N ASP A 157 -11.43 -5.32 5.82
CA ASP A 157 -11.46 -6.79 5.83
C ASP A 157 -11.23 -7.37 4.43
N VAL A 158 -11.31 -6.59 3.35
CA VAL A 158 -11.13 -7.07 1.98
C VAL A 158 -10.02 -6.28 1.30
N VAL A 159 -9.13 -6.99 0.62
CA VAL A 159 -8.00 -6.45 -0.12
C VAL A 159 -8.06 -6.95 -1.54
N ALA A 160 -7.87 -6.05 -2.50
CA ALA A 160 -7.66 -6.39 -3.90
C ALA A 160 -6.28 -5.92 -4.34
N PHE A 161 -5.61 -6.69 -5.20
CA PHE A 161 -4.36 -6.27 -5.81
C PHE A 161 -4.20 -6.79 -7.23
N GLY A 162 -3.51 -5.99 -8.05
CA GLY A 162 -3.19 -6.31 -9.42
C GLY A 162 -1.84 -7.02 -9.56
N SER A 163 -1.80 -7.92 -10.54
CA SER A 163 -0.64 -8.68 -10.99
C SER A 163 -0.61 -8.61 -12.53
N PRO A 164 -0.15 -7.48 -13.12
CA PRO A 164 -0.37 -7.16 -14.53
C PRO A 164 0.32 -8.09 -15.51
N PHE A 165 1.33 -8.85 -15.07
CA PHE A 165 2.11 -9.76 -15.92
C PHE A 165 1.84 -11.23 -15.61
N LYS A 166 0.76 -11.53 -14.89
CA LYS A 166 0.35 -12.92 -14.72
C LYS A 166 -0.13 -13.48 -16.05
N ASP A 167 0.53 -14.55 -16.50
CA ASP A 167 0.00 -15.44 -17.52
C ASP A 167 -1.17 -16.25 -16.95
N VAL A 168 -2.40 -15.99 -17.43
CA VAL A 168 -3.57 -16.80 -17.12
C VAL A 168 -4.18 -17.35 -18.39
N ASN A 169 -4.22 -18.68 -18.49
CA ASN A 169 -4.92 -19.38 -19.57
C ASN A 169 -4.32 -19.14 -20.97
N SER A 170 -3.01 -18.94 -21.07
CA SER A 170 -2.33 -18.83 -22.36
C SER A 170 -1.59 -20.13 -22.72
N THR A 171 -1.72 -20.55 -24.00
CA THR A 171 -0.86 -21.59 -24.60
C THR A 171 0.40 -21.01 -25.23
N VAL A 172 0.60 -19.70 -25.08
CA VAL A 172 1.73 -18.93 -25.60
C VAL A 172 2.49 -18.38 -24.40
N ALA A 173 3.82 -18.55 -24.41
CA ALA A 173 4.69 -17.91 -23.44
C ALA A 173 4.52 -16.38 -23.50
N ASP A 174 4.56 -15.73 -22.33
CA ASP A 174 4.56 -14.27 -22.15
C ASP A 174 3.26 -13.57 -22.58
N ALA A 175 2.10 -14.21 -22.37
CA ALA A 175 0.81 -13.62 -22.73
C ALA A 175 0.47 -12.37 -21.90
N ASN A 176 1.00 -12.29 -20.68
CA ASN A 176 0.89 -11.14 -19.78
C ASN A 176 -0.56 -10.66 -19.63
N ASP A 177 -1.50 -11.61 -19.52
CA ASP A 177 -2.94 -11.36 -19.50
C ASP A 177 -3.38 -10.51 -18.29
N GLY A 178 -2.63 -10.64 -17.20
CA GLY A 178 -2.82 -9.92 -15.96
C GLY A 178 -4.02 -10.43 -15.16
N ILE A 179 -3.93 -10.34 -13.84
CA ILE A 179 -5.06 -10.66 -12.94
C ILE A 179 -5.22 -9.66 -11.81
N VAL A 180 -6.43 -9.62 -11.26
CA VAL A 180 -6.71 -9.04 -9.96
C VAL A 180 -7.06 -10.16 -9.00
N LYS A 181 -6.36 -10.23 -7.87
CA LYS A 181 -6.68 -11.15 -6.78
C LYS A 181 -7.39 -10.38 -5.68
N VAL A 182 -8.45 -10.95 -5.13
CA VAL A 182 -9.24 -10.37 -4.03
C VAL A 182 -9.27 -11.34 -2.87
N PHE A 183 -8.91 -10.86 -1.68
CA PHE A 183 -8.80 -11.64 -0.47
C PHE A 183 -9.63 -11.02 0.64
N ARG A 184 -10.26 -11.87 1.44
CA ARG A 184 -10.79 -11.45 2.74
C ARG A 184 -9.75 -11.74 3.82
N LEU A 185 -9.36 -10.71 4.56
CA LEU A 185 -8.53 -10.80 5.75
C LEU A 185 -9.41 -11.33 6.90
N THR A 186 -9.28 -12.62 7.23
CA THR A 186 -9.98 -13.21 8.36
C THR A 186 -9.11 -13.10 9.62
N GLY A 187 -9.50 -12.27 10.58
CA GLY A 187 -8.79 -12.09 11.84
C GLY A 187 -9.51 -12.71 13.04
N GLY A 188 -8.96 -13.81 13.56
CA GLY A 188 -9.09 -14.26 14.95
C GLY A 188 -7.68 -14.34 15.54
N THR A 189 -7.48 -13.80 16.74
CA THR A 189 -6.20 -13.34 17.33
C THR A 189 -5.15 -14.41 17.69
N SER A 190 -5.00 -15.52 16.97
CA SER A 190 -4.02 -16.55 17.34
C SER A 190 -3.14 -17.10 16.22
N ASP A 191 -3.22 -16.59 14.99
CA ASP A 191 -2.30 -17.03 13.94
C ASP A 191 -1.85 -15.86 13.05
N PRO A 192 -0.63 -15.31 13.24
CA PRO A 192 -0.07 -14.28 12.37
C PRO A 192 0.28 -14.78 10.95
N TYR A 193 0.06 -16.07 10.67
CA TYR A 193 0.24 -16.71 9.36
C TYR A 193 -1.08 -17.23 8.76
N ALA A 194 -2.24 -16.83 9.31
CA ALA A 194 -3.54 -17.28 8.85
C ALA A 194 -3.70 -16.99 7.34
N ARG A 195 -3.54 -18.07 6.58
CA ARG A 195 -3.64 -18.12 5.12
C ARG A 195 -4.97 -17.50 4.68
N GLY A 196 -4.91 -16.63 3.68
CA GLY A 196 -6.10 -16.06 3.05
C GLY A 196 -7.05 -17.18 2.65
N VAL A 197 -8.20 -17.27 3.32
CA VAL A 197 -9.18 -18.31 3.02
C VAL A 197 -10.06 -17.81 1.89
N GLY A 198 -9.89 -18.43 0.73
CA GLY A 198 -10.91 -18.50 -0.31
C GLY A 198 -11.00 -17.29 -1.23
N ALA A 199 -10.57 -17.49 -2.48
CA ALA A 199 -11.22 -16.85 -3.60
C ALA A 199 -12.74 -17.11 -3.48
N LEU A 200 -13.55 -16.05 -3.45
CA LEU A 200 -14.98 -16.17 -3.70
C LEU A 200 -15.14 -16.37 -5.22
N ASP A 201 -15.38 -17.63 -5.58
CA ASP A 201 -15.84 -18.17 -6.86
C ASP A 201 -15.90 -17.22 -8.07
N ALA A 202 -14.98 -17.46 -9.02
CA ALA A 202 -15.36 -17.55 -10.42
C ALA A 202 -14.85 -18.91 -10.93
N ALA A 203 -15.74 -19.90 -10.88
CA ALA A 203 -15.63 -21.25 -11.42
C ALA A 203 -14.50 -21.47 -12.47
N ALA A 204 -13.34 -21.96 -12.04
CA ALA A 204 -12.52 -22.96 -12.74
C ALA A 204 -11.24 -23.30 -11.94
N THR A 205 -11.14 -24.58 -11.58
CA THR A 205 -9.91 -25.38 -11.45
C THR A 205 -8.84 -24.96 -10.42
N SER A 206 -8.95 -25.62 -9.25
CA SER A 206 -7.91 -26.37 -8.54
C SER A 206 -6.44 -26.24 -8.94
N ALA A 207 -5.62 -26.09 -7.88
CA ALA A 207 -4.15 -26.12 -7.80
C ALA A 207 -3.46 -24.79 -8.12
N LEU A 208 -2.52 -24.39 -7.24
CA LEU A 208 -1.35 -23.49 -7.46
C LEU A 208 -1.01 -22.52 -6.29
N TRP A 209 -1.50 -22.70 -5.06
CA TRP A 209 -1.12 -21.78 -3.97
C TRP A 209 -0.59 -22.45 -2.70
N ASP A 210 0.03 -23.61 -2.86
CA ASP A 210 0.92 -24.19 -1.86
C ASP A 210 2.32 -24.33 -2.49
N ASP A 211 3.19 -23.36 -2.24
CA ASP A 211 4.64 -23.64 -2.27
C ASP A 211 5.20 -23.32 -0.88
N PRO A 212 5.62 -24.34 -0.10
CA PRO A 212 6.16 -24.16 1.23
C PRO A 212 7.69 -24.09 1.16
N TRP A 213 8.27 -22.91 0.87
CA TRP A 213 9.67 -22.60 1.19
C TRP A 213 9.81 -21.13 1.60
#